data_AF-A0A7J3U8M1-F1
#
_entry.id   AF-A0A7J3U8M1-F1
#
_cell.length_a   1.000
_cell.length_b   1.000
_cell.length_c   1.000
_cell.angle_alpha   90.00
_cell.angle_beta   90.00
_cell.angle_gamma   90.00
#
_symmetry.space_group_name_H-M   'P 1'
#
loop_
_entity.id
_entity.type
_entity.pdbx_description
1 polymer ?
#
loop_
_entity_poly.entity_id
_entity_poly.type
_entity_poly.pdbx_seq_one_letter_code
_entity_poly.pdbx_strand_id
1 'polypeptide(L)' 'MKIVHFSWEFPPMIRGGLGTFVTELSAMQVKMGNEVTVFTLNEENKLLTLDNYRGVEVHRPRIPDFTSTFFLFA' A
#
# COMPACT_ATOMS: atom_id res chain seq x y z
N MET A 1 6.75 15.51 10.43
CA MET A 1 7.35 15.45 9.06
C MET A 1 6.39 14.73 8.13
N LYS A 2 6.58 14.81 6.81
CA LYS A 2 5.81 14.04 5.82
C LYS A 2 6.62 12.85 5.33
N ILE A 3 6.09 11.63 5.49
CA ILE A 3 6.80 10.37 5.22
C ILE A 3 5.96 9.53 4.26
N VAL A 4 6.59 9.04 3.20
CA VAL A 4 5.98 8.08 2.26
C VAL A 4 6.70 6.74 2.36
N HIS A 5 5.93 5.66 2.52
CA HIS A 5 6.41 4.28 2.37
C HIS A 5 5.88 3.68 1.08
N PHE A 6 6.74 2.95 0.38
CA PHE A 6 6.35 2.06 -0.71
C PHE A 6 6.51 0.63 -0.21
N SER A 7 5.40 -0.08 -0.06
CA SER A 7 5.41 -1.45 0.43
C SER A 7 4.45 -2.31 -0.38
N TRP A 8 4.93 -3.46 -0.85
CA TRP A 8 4.10 -4.45 -1.52
C TRP A 8 2.99 -4.97 -0.61
N GLU A 9 3.30 -5.14 0.67
CA GLU A 9 2.41 -5.69 1.68
C GLU A 9 1.99 -4.61 2.68
N PHE A 10 0.70 -4.54 2.95
CA PHE A 10 0.12 -3.69 3.98
C PHE A 10 -1.30 -4.19 4.27
N PRO A 11 -1.82 -4.06 5.51
CA PRO A 11 -3.17 -4.49 5.85
C PRO A 11 -4.21 -4.06 4.80
N PRO A 12 -5.15 -4.95 4.43
CA PRO A 12 -5.34 -6.30 4.95
C PRO A 12 -4.38 -7.36 4.36
N MET A 13 -3.58 -7.00 3.36
CA MET A 13 -2.75 -7.95 2.62
C MET A 13 -1.34 -8.04 3.17
N ILE A 14 -1.12 -9.01 4.06
CA ILE A 14 0.20 -9.36 4.61
C ILE A 14 0.50 -10.83 4.27
N ARG A 15 1.68 -11.07 3.70
CA ARG A 15 2.22 -12.40 3.38
C ARG A 15 3.33 -12.81 4.34
N GLY A 16 4.09 -11.86 4.89
CA GLY A 16 5.22 -12.14 5.77
C GLY A 16 5.63 -10.98 6.69
N GLY A 17 6.84 -11.09 7.25
CA GLY A 17 7.33 -10.16 8.27
C GLY A 17 7.55 -8.72 7.78
N LEU A 18 7.80 -8.52 6.48
CA LEU A 18 7.98 -7.19 5.90
C LEU A 18 6.69 -6.35 5.97
N GLY A 19 5.53 -6.95 5.65
CA GLY A 19 4.24 -6.28 5.80
C GLY A 19 3.96 -5.88 7.25
N THR A 20 4.24 -6.78 8.20
CA THR A 20 4.13 -6.49 9.64
C THR A 20 5.05 -5.35 10.07
N PHE A 21 6.31 -5.34 9.60
CA PHE A 21 7.27 -4.30 9.93
C PHE A 21 6.79 -2.91 9.45
N VAL A 22 6.38 -2.78 8.19
CA VAL A 22 5.89 -1.50 7.64
C VAL A 22 4.62 -1.05 8.36
N THR A 23 3.73 -1.98 8.69
CA THR A 23 2.50 -1.69 9.44
C THR A 23 2.79 -1.07 10.80
N GLU A 24 3.66 -1.70 11.59
CA GLU A 24 3.96 -1.23 12.94
C GLU A 24 4.85 0.02 12.92
N LEU A 25 5.82 0.10 12.00
CA LEU A 25 6.67 1.28 11.84
C LEU A 25 5.87 2.52 11.46
N SER A 26 5.01 2.42 10.45
CA SER A 26 4.19 3.56 9.98
C SER A 26 3.23 4.03 11.07
N ALA A 27 2.59 3.11 11.80
CA ALA A 27 1.73 3.44 12.93
C ALA A 27 2.50 4.16 14.06
N MET A 28 3.74 3.74 14.36
CA MET A 28 4.56 4.43 15.35
C MET A 28 5.00 5.81 14.88
N GLN A 29 5.33 5.98 13.60
CA GLN A 29 5.66 7.29 13.03
C GLN A 29 4.50 8.28 13.13
N VAL A 30 3.25 7.82 12.91
CA VAL A 30 2.04 8.63 13.15
C VAL A 30 1.94 9.02 14.62
N LYS A 31 2.15 8.08 15.55
CA LYS A 31 2.14 8.38 17.00
C LYS A 31 3.20 9.41 17.42
N MET A 32 4.31 9.48 16.69
CA MET A 32 5.35 10.51 16.91
C MET A 32 4.99 11.88 16.29
N GLY A 33 3.78 12.05 15.74
CA GLY A 33 3.29 13.31 15.17
C GLY A 33 3.66 13.52 13.70
N ASN A 34 4.00 12.46 12.96
CA ASN A 34 4.27 12.56 11.53
C ASN A 34 3.01 12.31 10.69
N GLU A 35 2.94 12.98 9.54
CA GLU A 35 2.00 12.64 8.47
C GLU A 35 2.62 11.49 7.67
N VAL A 36 1.95 10.34 7.65
CA VAL A 36 2.48 9.12 7.02
C VAL A 36 1.50 8.60 5.98
N THR A 37 2.02 8.39 4.77
CA THR A 37 1.29 7.80 3.65
C THR A 37 1.98 6.51 3.22
N VAL A 38 1.21 5.47 2.94
CA VAL A 38 1.70 4.18 2.42
C VAL A 38 1.10 3.93 1.05
N PHE A 39 1.95 3.73 0.04
CA PHE A 39 1.56 3.17 -1.24
C PHE A 39 1.75 1.66 -1.21
N THR A 40 0.69 0.94 -1.52
CA THR A 40 0.68 -0.52 -1.51
C THR A 40 -0.20 -1.08 -2.62
N LEU A 41 -0.15 -2.39 -2.83
CA LEU A 41 -0.86 -3.02 -3.91
C LEU A 41 -2.37 -3.12 -3.64
N ASN A 42 -3.12 -2.96 -4.72
CA ASN A 42 -4.54 -3.27 -4.75
C ASN A 42 -4.72 -4.69 -5.31
N GLU A 43 -4.67 -5.69 -4.42
CA GLU A 43 -4.80 -7.08 -4.83
C GLU A 43 -6.11 -7.30 -5.60
N GLU A 44 -5.97 -7.79 -6.83
CA GLU A 44 -7.08 -8.01 -7.79
C GLU A 44 -8.00 -6.79 -7.98
N ASN A 45 -7.51 -5.58 -7.69
CA ASN A 45 -8.31 -4.34 -7.68
C ASN A 45 -9.55 -4.39 -6.77
N LYS A 46 -9.55 -5.24 -5.72
CA LYS A 46 -10.69 -5.44 -4.82
C LYS A 46 -10.70 -4.52 -3.60
N LEU A 47 -9.59 -3.86 -3.30
CA LEU A 47 -9.44 -3.00 -2.13
C LEU A 47 -9.72 -1.52 -2.46
N LEU A 48 -10.03 -0.75 -1.42
CA LEU A 48 -10.21 0.70 -1.54
C LEU A 48 -8.91 1.36 -2.01
N THR A 49 -9.04 2.24 -2.99
CA THR A 49 -7.90 2.98 -3.57
C THR A 49 -7.31 4.02 -2.63
N LEU A 50 -8.12 4.50 -1.68
CA LEU A 50 -7.73 5.39 -0.59
C LEU A 50 -8.37 4.87 0.69
N ASP A 51 -7.59 4.81 1.76
CA ASP A 51 -7.97 4.22 3.05
C ASP A 51 -7.19 4.89 4.18
N ASN A 52 -7.64 4.71 5.42
CA ASN A 52 -6.92 5.17 6.60
C ASN A 52 -6.75 4.02 7.59
N TYR A 53 -5.52 3.58 7.80
CA TYR A 53 -5.19 2.52 8.73
C TYR A 53 -4.42 3.08 9.91
N ARG A 54 -5.07 3.16 11.09
CA ARG A 54 -4.46 3.66 12.34
C ARG A 54 -3.84 5.06 12.19
N GLY A 55 -4.48 5.94 11.41
CA GLY A 55 -3.99 7.29 11.12
C GLY A 55 -2.98 7.36 9.98
N VAL A 56 -2.56 6.24 9.41
CA VAL A 56 -1.74 6.18 8.18
C VAL A 56 -2.67 6.29 6.97
N GLU A 57 -2.41 7.23 6.08
CA GLU A 57 -3.09 7.31 4.79
C GLU A 57 -2.57 6.20 3.88
N VAL A 58 -3.46 5.42 3.25
CA VAL A 58 -3.06 4.29 2.42
C VAL A 58 -3.62 4.45 1.02
N HIS A 59 -2.74 4.44 0.03
CA HIS A 59 -3.09 4.43 -1.38
C HIS A 59 -2.87 3.05 -1.98
N ARG A 60 -3.92 2.53 -2.63
CA ARG A 60 -3.89 1.26 -3.37
C ARG A 60 -4.30 1.51 -4.83
N PRO A 61 -3.39 1.99 -5.68
CA PRO A 61 -3.68 2.26 -7.08
C PRO A 61 -4.27 1.03 -7.78
N ARG A 62 -5.23 1.25 -8.68
CA ARG A 62 -5.71 0.15 -9.53
C ARG A 62 -4.61 -0.30 -10.48
N ILE A 63 -4.41 -1.61 -10.58
CA ILE A 63 -3.45 -2.26 -11.45
C ILE A 63 -4.17 -2.56 -12.78
N PRO A 64 -3.83 -1.86 -13.88
CA PRO A 64 -4.40 -2.15 -15.19
C PRO A 64 -3.98 -3.53 -15.69
N ASP A 65 -4.90 -4.23 -16.37
CA ASP A 65 -4.60 -5.45 -17.10
C ASP A 65 -4.13 -5.12 -18.52
N PHE A 66 -2.86 -5.39 -18.80
CA PHE A 66 -2.24 -5.18 -20.11
C PHE A 66 -2.04 -6.47 -20.91
N THR A 67 -2.62 -7.59 -20.48
CA THR A 67 -2.43 -8.90 -21.11
C THR A 67 -2.79 -8.87 -22.61
N SER A 68 -3.90 -8.25 -22.98
CA SER A 68 -4.32 -8.13 -24.39
C SER A 68 -3.35 -7.30 -25.23
N THR A 69 -2.80 -6.23 -24.65
CA THR A 69 -1.84 -5.34 -25.35
C THR A 69 -0.49 -6.05 -25.51
N PHE A 70 -0.05 -6.81 -24.52
CA PHE A 70 1.17 -7.60 -24.60
C PHE A 70 1.11 -8.61 -25.75
N PHE A 71 0.00 -9.34 -25.91
CA PHE A 71 -0.18 -10.30 -27.01
C PHE A 71 -0.41 -9.68 -28.39
N LEU A 72 -0.66 -8.38 -28.49
CA LEU A 72 -0.76 -7.70 -29.79
C LEU A 72 0.61 -7.56 -30.47
N PHE A 73 1.68 -7.51 -29.69
CA PHE A 73 3.05 -7.25 -30.17
C PHE A 73 4.03 -8.40 -29.94
N ALA A 74 3.57 -9.49 -29.32
CA ALA A 74 4.38 -10.67 -29.00
C ALA A 74 4.35 -11.72 -30.12
#